data_AF-A0A6N7AL52-F1
#
_entry.id   AF-A0A6N7AL52-F1
#
_cell.length_a   1.000
_cell.length_b   1.000
_cell.length_c   1.000
_cell.angle_alpha   90.00
_cell.angle_beta   90.00
_cell.angle_gamma   90.00
#
_symmetry.space_group_name_H-M   'P 1'
#
loop_
_entity.id
_entity.type
_entity.pdbx_description
1 polymer ?
#
loop_
_entity_poly.entity_id
_entity_poly.type
_entity_poly.pdbx_seq_one_letter_code
_entity_poly.pdbx_strand_id
1 'polypeptide(L)'
;MTGKVLGVAGWSGSGKTTLICALIPLFAARGLTVSTLKHTHHDIDPDPPGKDSRRHREAGAREVMLAGPRRAVTVAEWSATPPLPVLLAALRPVDLVLIEGFRGESYPKIKRSGGPRWASPVPFSRRRLCVPW
;
A
#
# COMPACT_ATOMS: atom_id res chain seq x y z
N MET A 1 15.51 5.45 7.92
CA MET A 1 14.95 6.56 7.12
C MET A 1 13.74 6.02 6.38
N THR A 2 12.54 6.50 6.69
CA THR A 2 11.33 6.15 5.94
C THR A 2 11.31 6.93 4.64
N GLY A 3 11.21 6.22 3.51
CA GLY A 3 11.05 6.82 2.18
C GLY A 3 9.84 7.75 2.08
N LYS A 4 9.77 8.52 0.99
CA LYS A 4 8.62 9.40 0.73
C LYS A 4 7.35 8.55 0.51
N VAL A 5 6.18 9.10 0.82
CA VAL A 5 4.88 8.42 0.65
C VAL A 5 4.02 9.19 -0.34
N LEU A 6 3.39 8.49 -1.28
CA LEU A 6 2.44 9.05 -2.23
C LEU A 6 1.21 8.14 -2.38
N GLY A 7 0.02 8.68 -2.17
CA GLY A 7 -1.24 7.97 -2.32
C GLY A 7 -1.87 8.09 -3.69
N VAL A 8 -2.68 7.09 -4.05
CA VAL A 8 -3.68 7.19 -5.10
C VAL A 8 -5.07 6.99 -4.49
N ALA A 9 -5.88 8.04 -4.53
CA ALA A 9 -7.24 8.08 -3.98
C ALA A 9 -8.30 8.13 -5.08
N GLY A 10 -9.41 7.40 -4.88
CA GLY A 10 -10.51 7.30 -5.83
C GLY A 10 -11.47 6.16 -5.47
N TRP A 11 -12.61 6.11 -6.15
CA TRP A 11 -13.64 5.08 -5.95
C TRP A 11 -13.15 3.68 -6.35
N SER A 12 -13.87 2.63 -5.93
CA SER A 12 -13.64 1.29 -6.48
C SER A 12 -13.87 1.32 -8.00
N GLY A 13 -13.10 0.56 -8.77
CA GLY A 13 -13.15 0.59 -10.24
C GLY A 13 -12.57 1.85 -10.88
N SER A 14 -12.14 2.86 -10.13
CA SER A 14 -11.51 4.07 -10.68
C SER A 14 -10.04 3.84 -11.10
N GLY A 15 -9.67 2.65 -11.59
CA GLY A 15 -8.32 2.32 -12.12
C GLY A 15 -7.11 2.85 -11.34
N LYS A 16 -7.18 2.87 -10.00
CA LYS A 16 -6.07 3.26 -9.12
C LYS A 16 -4.90 2.30 -9.28
N THR A 17 -5.21 1.01 -9.29
CA THR A 17 -4.24 -0.06 -9.55
C THR A 17 -3.57 0.11 -10.91
N THR A 18 -4.33 0.44 -11.96
CA THR A 18 -3.77 0.73 -13.29
C THR A 18 -2.78 1.88 -13.25
N LEU A 19 -3.12 2.98 -12.57
CA LEU A 19 -2.23 4.13 -12.43
C LEU A 19 -0.96 3.75 -11.65
N ILE A 20 -1.09 3.03 -10.53
CA ILE A 20 0.06 2.59 -9.73
C ILE A 20 0.98 1.69 -10.56
N CYS A 21 0.43 0.69 -11.26
CA CYS A 21 1.22 -0.20 -12.12
C CYS A 21 1.95 0.56 -13.24
N ALA A 22 1.37 1.64 -13.76
CA ALA A 22 2.02 2.50 -14.76
C ALA A 22 3.13 3.39 -14.15
N LEU A 23 2.97 3.84 -12.91
CA LEU A 23 3.93 4.73 -12.24
C LEU A 23 5.19 4.00 -11.76
N ILE A 24 5.07 2.75 -11.30
CA ILE A 24 6.20 1.96 -10.79
C ILE A 24 7.38 1.92 -11.79
N PRO A 25 7.20 1.50 -13.07
CA PRO A 25 8.31 1.47 -14.01
C PRO A 25 8.85 2.87 -14.35
N LEU A 26 8.02 3.92 -14.32
CA LEU A 26 8.47 5.29 -14.57
C LEU A 26 9.37 5.84 -13.45
N PHE A 27 9.11 5.45 -12.20
CA PHE A 27 9.98 5.80 -11.07
C PHE A 27 11.25 4.96 -11.05
N ALA A 28 11.13 3.66 -11.32
CA ALA A 28 12.29 2.77 -11.44
C ALA A 28 13.25 3.23 -12.55
N ALA A 29 12.72 3.65 -13.71
CA ALA A 29 13.52 4.21 -14.81
C ALA A 29 14.25 5.52 -14.44
N ARG A 30 13.86 6.18 -13.35
CA ARG A 30 14.52 7.36 -12.79
C ARG A 30 15.46 7.02 -11.62
N GLY A 31 15.74 5.74 -11.40
CA GLY A 31 16.64 5.27 -10.35
C GLY A 31 16.01 5.18 -8.95
N LEU A 32 14.70 5.35 -8.82
CA LEU A 32 14.01 5.23 -7.53
C LEU A 32 13.65 3.78 -7.23
N THR A 33 13.92 3.34 -6.01
CA THR A 33 13.36 2.10 -5.46
C THR A 33 11.94 2.35 -4.94
N VAL A 34 11.02 1.44 -5.26
CA VAL A 34 9.59 1.62 -4.98
C VAL A 34 9.01 0.40 -4.28
N SER A 35 8.28 0.63 -3.18
CA SER A 35 7.38 -0.35 -2.57
C SER A 35 5.92 0.10 -2.74
N THR A 36 4.98 -0.83 -2.63
CA THR A 36 3.54 -0.53 -2.64
C THR A 36 2.89 -0.99 -1.34
N LEU A 37 1.83 -0.28 -0.94
CA LEU A 37 1.01 -0.62 0.21
C LEU A 37 -0.46 -0.49 -0.20
N LYS A 38 -1.21 -1.59 -0.14
CA LYS A 38 -2.62 -1.62 -0.51
C LYS A 38 -3.48 -1.92 0.71
N HIS A 39 -4.46 -1.06 0.97
CA HIS A 39 -5.45 -1.25 2.03
C HIS A 39 -6.78 -1.71 1.42
N THR A 40 -7.30 -2.83 1.93
CA THR A 40 -8.64 -3.36 1.64
C THR A 40 -9.47 -3.43 2.92
N HIS A 41 -10.79 -3.35 2.78
CA HIS A 41 -11.74 -3.52 3.89
C HIS A 41 -12.14 -4.99 4.09
N HIS A 42 -11.63 -5.89 3.26
CA HIS A 42 -11.84 -7.33 3.36
C HIS A 42 -10.63 -7.99 3.99
N ASP A 43 -10.87 -9.09 4.69
CA ASP A 43 -9.80 -9.97 5.16
C ASP A 43 -8.97 -10.52 3.99
N ILE A 44 -7.71 -10.85 4.28
CA ILE A 44 -6.74 -11.33 3.30
C ILE A 44 -6.08 -12.58 3.87
N ASP A 45 -6.34 -13.73 3.24
CA ASP A 45 -5.60 -14.95 3.52
C ASP A 45 -4.76 -15.35 2.31
N PRO A 46 -3.42 -15.22 2.38
CA PRO A 46 -2.54 -15.63 1.28
C PRO A 46 -2.37 -17.16 1.21
N ASP A 47 -2.72 -17.90 2.25
CA ASP A 47 -2.56 -19.35 2.32
C ASP A 47 -3.90 -20.06 2.11
N PRO A 48 -4.04 -20.86 1.03
CA PRO A 48 -5.15 -21.79 0.92
C PRO A 48 -5.22 -22.74 2.14
N PRO A 49 -6.41 -23.27 2.46
CA PRO A 49 -6.55 -24.27 3.52
C PRO A 49 -5.57 -25.45 3.35
N GLY A 50 -5.02 -25.94 4.47
CA GLY A 50 -4.15 -27.12 4.51
C GLY A 50 -2.65 -26.88 4.29
N LYS A 51 -2.19 -25.63 4.13
CA LYS A 51 -0.76 -25.31 4.08
C LYS A 51 -0.12 -25.27 5.47
N ASP A 52 1.14 -25.69 5.58
CA ASP A 52 1.87 -25.68 6.86
C ASP A 52 2.07 -24.26 7.40
N SER A 53 2.25 -23.26 6.54
CA SER A 53 2.29 -21.85 6.93
C SER A 53 1.02 -21.42 7.66
N ARG A 54 -0.15 -21.87 7.18
CA ARG A 54 -1.44 -21.62 7.85
C ARG A 54 -1.52 -22.34 9.19
N ARG A 55 -1.07 -23.60 9.27
CA ARG A 55 -1.03 -24.35 10.53
C ARG A 55 -0.14 -23.66 11.58
N HIS A 56 0.99 -23.07 11.17
CA HIS A 56 1.83 -22.29 12.07
C HIS A 56 1.10 -21.06 12.63
N ARG A 57 0.35 -20.33 11.77
CA ARG A 57 -0.47 -19.18 12.16
C ARG A 57 -1.59 -19.59 13.12
N GLU A 58 -2.34 -20.64 12.79
CA GLU A 58 -3.43 -21.19 13.63
C GLU A 58 -2.93 -21.72 14.99
N ALA A 59 -1.67 -22.17 15.06
CA ALA A 59 -1.02 -22.56 16.30
C ALA A 59 -0.60 -21.36 17.19
N GLY A 60 -0.81 -20.11 16.74
CA GLY A 60 -0.56 -18.89 17.51
C GLY A 60 0.73 -18.15 17.16
N ALA A 61 1.39 -18.47 16.04
CA ALA A 61 2.51 -17.66 15.57
C ALA A 61 2.03 -16.23 15.24
N ARG A 62 2.66 -15.22 15.84
CA ARG A 62 2.33 -13.80 15.58
C ARG A 62 2.75 -13.35 14.19
N GLU A 63 3.77 -13.98 13.64
CA GLU A 63 4.29 -13.71 12.31
C GLU A 63 4.85 -15.00 11.72
N VAL A 64 4.55 -15.24 10.44
CA VAL A 64 5.07 -16.38 9.68
C VAL A 64 5.68 -15.86 8.39
N MET A 65 6.93 -16.24 8.13
CA MET A 65 7.64 -15.91 6.89
C MET A 65 7.87 -17.17 6.06
N LEU A 66 7.34 -17.19 4.85
CA LEU A 66 7.65 -18.20 3.85
C LEU A 66 8.79 -17.67 2.97
N ALA A 67 9.86 -18.42 2.83
CA ALA A 67 10.99 -18.06 1.99
C ALA A 67 11.21 -19.10 0.88
N GLY A 68 11.46 -18.62 -0.33
CA GLY A 68 11.92 -19.44 -1.45
C GLY A 68 13.09 -18.78 -2.19
N PRO A 69 13.64 -19.40 -3.24
CA PRO A 69 14.89 -18.96 -3.86
C PRO A 69 14.90 -17.53 -4.44
N ARG A 70 13.73 -16.91 -4.64
CA ARG A 70 13.59 -15.61 -5.31
C ARG A 70 12.74 -14.60 -4.55
N ARG A 71 12.05 -15.00 -3.50
CA ARG A 71 11.09 -14.15 -2.79
C ARG A 71 10.76 -14.72 -1.41
N ALA A 72 10.35 -13.84 -0.52
CA ALA A 72 9.71 -14.19 0.72
C ALA A 72 8.32 -13.55 0.80
N VAL A 73 7.43 -14.17 1.56
CA VAL A 73 6.12 -13.65 1.92
C VAL A 73 6.03 -13.67 3.44
N THR A 74 5.73 -12.53 4.03
CA THR A 74 5.50 -12.40 5.48
C THR A 74 4.04 -12.15 5.74
N VAL A 75 3.47 -12.91 6.67
CA VAL A 75 2.11 -12.72 7.17
C VAL A 75 2.21 -12.43 8.66
N ALA A 76 1.73 -11.27 9.07
CA ALA A 76 1.65 -10.86 10.48
C ALA A 76 0.18 -10.86 10.91
N GLU A 77 -0.11 -11.50 12.03
CA GLU A 77 -1.45 -11.57 12.61
C GLU A 77 -1.74 -10.34 13.44
N TRP A 78 -2.91 -9.74 13.23
CA TRP A 78 -3.36 -8.58 13.98
C TRP A 78 -4.82 -8.75 14.40
N SER A 79 -5.16 -8.36 15.63
CA SER A 79 -6.55 -8.37 16.10
C SER A 79 -7.41 -7.27 15.46
N ALA A 80 -6.79 -6.28 14.81
CA ALA A 80 -7.42 -5.19 14.11
C ALA A 80 -6.45 -4.63 13.03
N THR A 81 -6.94 -3.83 12.09
CA THR A 81 -6.09 -3.18 11.09
C THR A 81 -4.98 -2.36 11.76
N PRO A 82 -3.69 -2.65 11.50
CA PRO A 82 -2.58 -1.93 12.12
C PRO A 82 -2.50 -0.47 11.62
N PRO A 83 -1.98 0.45 12.45
CA PRO A 83 -1.76 1.84 12.04
C PRO A 83 -0.80 1.95 10.85
N LEU A 84 -1.03 2.94 9.98
CA LEU A 84 -0.20 3.14 8.79
C LEU A 84 1.31 3.25 9.09
N PRO A 85 1.78 3.97 10.14
CA PRO A 85 3.21 4.03 10.46
C PRO A 85 3.84 2.66 10.74
N VAL A 86 3.09 1.74 11.35
CA VAL A 86 3.56 0.38 11.65
C VAL A 86 3.73 -0.42 10.35
N LEU A 87 2.75 -0.33 9.45
CA LEU A 87 2.82 -0.99 8.14
C LEU A 87 3.96 -0.44 7.28
N LEU A 88 4.20 0.87 7.30
CA LEU A 88 5.31 1.50 6.57
C LEU A 88 6.67 1.04 7.11
N ALA A 89 6.80 0.85 8.42
CA ALA A 89 8.03 0.35 9.04
C ALA A 89 8.32 -1.12 8.71
N ALA A 90 7.30 -1.91 8.37
CA ALA A 90 7.45 -3.31 7.97
C ALA A 90 7.94 -3.48 6.51
N LEU A 91 7.85 -2.44 5.69
CA LEU A 91 8.36 -2.48 4.31
C LEU A 91 9.89 -2.42 4.28
N ARG A 92 10.48 -2.99 3.23
CA ARG A 92 11.91 -2.81 2.95
C ARG A 92 12.22 -1.31 2.75
N PRO A 93 13.41 -0.84 3.16
CA PRO A 93 13.84 0.53 2.87
C PRO A 93 13.80 0.80 1.37
N VAL A 94 13.09 1.87 0.98
CA VAL A 94 12.95 2.33 -0.40
C VAL A 94 12.84 3.85 -0.44
N ASP A 95 13.03 4.45 -1.62
CA ASP A 95 12.93 5.90 -1.82
C ASP A 95 11.47 6.39 -1.79
N LEU A 96 10.55 5.55 -2.27
CA LEU A 96 9.13 5.88 -2.42
C LEU A 96 8.21 4.70 -2.09
N VAL A 97 7.15 4.97 -1.31
CA VAL A 97 6.03 4.06 -1.09
C VAL A 97 4.78 4.59 -1.77
N LEU A 98 4.20 3.81 -2.68
CA LEU A 98 2.91 4.09 -3.31
C LEU A 98 1.77 3.43 -2.53
N ILE A 99 0.81 4.23 -2.06
CA ILE A 99 -0.32 3.75 -1.27
C ILE A 99 -1.61 3.70 -2.11
N GLU A 100 -2.22 2.53 -2.23
CA GLU A 100 -3.61 2.37 -2.67
C GLU A 100 -4.52 2.20 -1.44
N GLY A 101 -5.27 3.24 -1.07
CA GLY A 101 -6.19 3.19 0.07
C GLY A 101 -5.87 4.21 1.16
N PHE A 102 -6.07 3.86 2.43
CA PHE A 102 -5.86 4.74 3.61
C PHE A 102 -6.42 6.16 3.42
N ARG A 103 -7.68 6.25 2.96
CA ARG A 103 -8.31 7.53 2.57
C ARG A 103 -8.34 8.57 3.69
N GLY A 104 -8.50 8.15 4.95
CA GLY A 104 -8.57 9.02 6.12
C GLY A 104 -7.22 9.52 6.68
N GLU A 105 -6.11 8.92 6.26
CA GLU A 105 -4.77 9.28 6.77
C GLU A 105 -4.20 10.54 6.10
N SER A 106 -3.30 11.24 6.79
CA SER A 106 -2.71 12.49 6.27
C SER A 106 -1.39 12.24 5.54
N TYR A 107 -1.42 12.26 4.20
CA TYR A 107 -0.23 12.21 3.33
C TYR A 107 -0.59 12.70 1.90
N PRO A 108 0.42 13.06 1.06
CA PRO A 108 0.17 13.51 -0.31
C PRO A 108 -0.57 12.45 -1.14
N LYS A 109 -1.65 12.84 -1.84
CA LYS A 109 -2.50 11.93 -2.62
C LYS A 109 -2.81 12.50 -4.01
N ILE A 110 -2.63 11.68 -5.04
CA ILE A 110 -3.19 11.92 -6.38
C ILE A 110 -4.65 11.45 -6.35
N LYS A 111 -5.58 12.33 -6.72
CA LYS A 111 -7.01 11.99 -6.84
C LYS A 111 -7.33 11.64 -8.28
N ARG A 112 -7.90 10.46 -8.52
CA ARG A 112 -8.49 10.15 -9.83
C ARG A 112 -9.95 10.59 -9.85
N SER A 113 -10.25 11.65 -10.59
CA SER A 113 -11.62 12.07 -10.91
C SER A 113 -12.14 11.24 -12.09
N GLY A 114 -12.96 10.23 -11.82
CA GLY A 114 -13.56 9.38 -12.85
C GLY A 114 -14.56 8.41 -12.23
N GLY A 115 -15.76 8.91 -11.98
CA GLY A 115 -16.98 8.20 -11.59
C GLY A 115 -18.20 9.05 -11.98
N PRO A 116 -19.40 8.48 -12.17
CA PRO A 116 -20.57 9.22 -12.63
C PRO A 116 -21.02 10.18 -11.53
N ARG A 117 -21.06 11.48 -11.84
CA ARG A 117 -21.39 12.61 -10.96
C ARG A 117 -20.32 13.02 -9.93
N TRP A 118 -19.78 14.20 -10.20
CA TRP A 118 -19.09 15.06 -9.25
C TRP A 118 -20.11 15.60 -8.23
N ALA A 119 -19.79 15.50 -6.93
CA ALA A 119 -20.33 16.36 -5.89
C ALA A 119 -19.32 16.48 -4.73
N SER A 120 -18.87 17.72 -4.53
CA SER A 120 -18.21 18.29 -3.34
C SER A 120 -16.68 18.11 -3.16
N PRO A 121 -15.96 19.22 -2.87
CA PRO A 121 -14.54 19.23 -2.57
C PRO A 121 -14.27 18.75 -1.13
N VAL A 122 -13.25 17.90 -0.97
CA VAL A 122 -12.64 17.58 0.33
C VAL A 122 -11.58 18.64 0.59
N PRO A 123 -11.38 19.15 1.82
CA PRO A 123 -10.48 20.27 2.08
C PRO A 123 -9.05 19.95 1.63
N PHE A 124 -8.56 20.71 0.65
CA PHE A 124 -7.16 20.70 0.23
C PHE A 124 -6.38 21.55 1.23
N SER A 125 -5.51 20.95 2.04
CA SER A 125 -4.51 21.73 2.75
C SER A 125 -3.54 22.28 1.70
N ARG A 126 -3.64 23.59 1.45
CA ARG A 126 -2.81 24.31 0.48
C ARG A 126 -1.35 24.30 0.94
N ARG A 127 -0.61 23.22 0.69
CA ARG A 127 0.84 23.28 0.54
C ARG A 127 1.13 22.96 -0.92
N ARG A 128 1.55 23.98 -1.66
CA ARG A 128 1.98 23.87 -3.05
C ARG A 128 2.99 22.73 -3.12
N LEU A 129 2.65 21.65 -3.81
CA LEU A 129 3.63 20.66 -4.27
C LEU A 129 4.35 21.30 -5.47
N CYS A 130 5.30 22.20 -5.20
CA CYS A 130 6.47 22.31 -6.06
C CYS A 130 7.34 21.12 -5.68
N VAL A 131 7.25 20.05 -6.45
CA VAL A 131 8.21 18.96 -6.40
C VAL A 131 9.27 19.34 -7.45
N PRO A 132 10.45 19.85 -7.07
CA PRO A 132 11.55 19.92 -8.01
C PRO A 132 11.96 18.46 -8.27
N TRP A 133 11.90 18.04 -9.53
CA TRP A 133 12.65 16.88 -9.97
C TRP A 133 14.12 17.25 -10.00
#